data_AF-A0A9Q3V2V4-F1
#
_entry.id   AF-A0A9Q3V2V4-F1
#
_cell.length_a   1.000
_cell.length_b   1.000
_cell.length_c   1.000
_cell.angle_alpha   90.00
_cell.angle_beta   90.00
_cell.angle_gamma   90.00
#
_symmetry.space_group_name_H-M   'P 1'
#
loop_
_entity.id
_entity.type
_entity.pdbx_description
1 polymer ?
#
loop_
_entity_poly.entity_id
_entity_poly.type
_entity_poly.pdbx_seq_one_letter_code
_entity_poly.pdbx_strand_id
1 'polypeptide(L)'
;MKFIFTIGLSILLSSNFLAQKNEKLNAKDQALVEHFKNDYKKKSYKKFAGKILVKDNVIQFDNKTVYYDKADKITATILKEGLIYPQLLTDYQMQKFLDESTDKTQKRFLKLQKDPRASFDVNNIKLSNTSELPFLSSTLKTKRFKILIKDIRLNTTTMYLFELMNDKSTKDISLEEFIKGAKLTYIDTE
;
A
#
# COMPACT_ATOMS: atom_id res chain seq x y z
N MET A 1 64.02 -25.17 21.61
CA MET A 1 63.87 -23.90 20.87
C MET A 1 62.82 -24.09 19.77
N LYS A 2 61.59 -23.63 20.04
CA LYS A 2 60.83 -22.62 19.26
C LYS A 2 60.50 -22.98 17.79
N PHE A 3 59.54 -23.89 17.63
CA PHE A 3 58.69 -23.95 16.43
C PHE A 3 57.22 -23.80 16.87
N ILE A 4 56.83 -22.59 17.25
CA ILE A 4 55.43 -22.23 17.52
C ILE A 4 55.21 -20.82 16.98
N PHE A 5 55.19 -20.65 15.66
CA PHE A 5 54.79 -19.38 15.03
C PHE A 5 54.33 -19.62 13.60
N THR A 6 53.21 -20.33 13.39
CA THR A 6 52.62 -20.40 12.04
C THR A 6 51.13 -20.72 11.95
N ILE A 7 50.36 -20.64 13.05
CA ILE A 7 48.90 -20.92 13.01
C ILE A 7 48.05 -19.69 13.42
N GLY A 8 48.67 -18.61 13.93
CA GLY A 8 47.94 -17.42 14.38
C GLY A 8 47.50 -16.43 13.30
N LEU A 9 48.03 -16.52 12.07
CA LEU A 9 47.82 -15.48 11.05
C LEU A 9 46.64 -15.74 10.10
N SER A 10 46.08 -16.95 10.09
CA SER A 10 45.04 -17.34 9.12
C SER A 10 43.60 -17.11 9.62
N ILE A 11 43.39 -16.76 10.89
CA ILE A 11 42.05 -16.58 11.48
C ILE A 11 41.56 -15.12 11.38
N LEU A 12 42.43 -14.18 11.01
CA LEU A 12 42.07 -12.75 10.91
C LEU A 12 41.50 -12.33 9.54
N LEU A 13 41.39 -13.24 8.58
CA LEU A 13 40.92 -12.94 7.21
C LEU A 13 39.50 -13.44 6.89
N SER A 14 38.79 -14.03 7.86
CA SER A 14 37.40 -14.49 7.68
C SER A 14 36.37 -13.54 8.30
N SER A 15 36.62 -12.23 8.30
CA SER A 15 35.53 -11.27 8.39
C SER A 15 34.78 -11.34 7.05
N ASN A 16 33.72 -12.14 7.02
CA ASN A 16 32.67 -11.96 6.04
C ASN A 16 32.13 -10.54 6.24
N PHE A 17 32.70 -9.57 5.53
CA PHE A 17 32.04 -8.32 5.29
C PHE A 17 30.76 -8.67 4.54
N LEU A 18 29.66 -8.78 5.29
CA LEU A 18 28.32 -8.51 4.80
C LEU A 18 28.30 -7.02 4.40
N ALA A 19 28.97 -6.73 3.29
CA ALA A 19 28.73 -5.54 2.50
C ALA A 19 27.35 -5.75 1.87
N GLN A 20 26.31 -5.58 2.68
CA GLN A 20 24.98 -5.32 2.16
C GLN A 20 25.12 -3.99 1.45
N LYS A 21 25.26 -4.07 0.12
CA LYS A 21 25.39 -2.92 -0.77
C LYS A 21 24.20 -2.03 -0.46
N ASN A 22 24.42 -0.93 0.26
CA ASN A 22 23.43 0.13 0.42
C ASN A 22 23.31 0.76 -0.96
N GLU A 23 22.53 0.12 -1.84
CA GLU A 23 22.16 0.70 -3.11
C GLU A 23 21.50 2.04 -2.79
N LYS A 24 22.15 3.12 -3.22
CA LYS A 24 21.64 4.46 -2.96
C LYS A 24 20.29 4.54 -3.65
N LEU A 25 19.22 4.66 -2.85
CA LEU A 25 17.85 4.78 -3.35
C LEU A 25 17.80 5.88 -4.41
N ASN A 26 17.08 5.63 -5.50
CA ASN A 26 16.88 6.65 -6.53
C ASN A 26 16.03 7.82 -5.97
N ALA A 27 15.99 8.94 -6.67
CA ALA A 27 15.29 10.14 -6.20
C ALA A 27 13.78 9.90 -5.92
N LYS A 28 13.12 9.02 -6.69
CA LYS A 28 11.69 8.70 -6.47
C LYS A 28 11.50 7.88 -5.19
N ASP A 29 12.35 6.88 -4.98
CA ASP A 29 12.28 6.07 -3.78
C ASP A 29 12.64 6.88 -2.52
N GLN A 30 13.53 7.87 -2.65
CA GLN A 30 13.81 8.83 -1.58
C GLN A 30 12.59 9.70 -1.24
N ALA A 31 11.89 10.22 -2.25
CA ALA A 31 10.65 10.97 -2.04
C ALA A 31 9.58 10.13 -1.32
N LEU A 32 9.44 8.85 -1.68
CA LEU A 32 8.54 7.92 -0.99
C LEU A 32 8.97 7.68 0.47
N VAL A 33 10.27 7.59 0.75
CA VAL A 33 10.77 7.50 2.14
C VAL A 33 10.42 8.75 2.93
N GLU A 34 10.54 9.94 2.34
CA GLU A 34 10.21 11.21 3.00
C GLU A 34 8.71 11.35 3.26
N HIS A 35 7.87 11.01 2.28
CA HIS A 35 6.41 10.97 2.42
C HIS A 35 5.98 10.10 3.61
N PHE A 36 6.48 8.85 3.68
CA PHE A 36 6.19 7.97 4.82
C PHE A 36 6.80 8.43 6.15
N LYS A 37 7.80 9.31 6.16
CA LYS A 37 8.33 9.89 7.41
C LYS A 37 7.45 11.03 7.93
N ASN A 38 6.90 11.84 7.03
CA ASN A 38 6.20 13.07 7.38
C ASN A 38 4.70 12.84 7.57
N ASP A 39 4.09 12.02 6.72
CA ASP A 39 2.63 11.94 6.58
C ASP A 39 2.04 10.64 7.16
N TYR A 40 2.89 9.67 7.51
CA TYR A 40 2.44 8.38 8.01
C TYR A 40 1.69 8.50 9.34
N LYS A 41 0.40 8.13 9.29
CA LYS A 41 -0.46 7.98 10.46
C LYS A 41 -1.15 6.64 10.40
N LYS A 42 -0.69 5.71 11.23
CA LYS A 42 -1.26 4.36 11.33
C LYS A 42 -2.73 4.44 11.78
N LYS A 43 -3.60 3.75 11.04
CA LYS A 43 -5.02 3.58 11.35
C LYS A 43 -5.38 2.09 11.26
N SER A 44 -6.62 1.75 11.58
CA SER A 44 -7.14 0.39 11.40
C SER A 44 -8.36 0.48 10.50
N TYR A 45 -8.24 -0.06 9.29
CA TYR A 45 -9.34 -0.10 8.33
C TYR A 45 -9.98 -1.47 8.34
N LYS A 46 -11.32 -1.51 8.34
CA LYS A 46 -12.07 -2.76 8.23
C LYS A 46 -12.00 -3.27 6.79
N LYS A 47 -11.87 -4.60 6.64
CA LYS A 47 -12.13 -5.27 5.36
C LYS A 47 -13.56 -4.96 4.92
N PHE A 48 -13.79 -4.99 3.61
CA PHE A 48 -15.12 -4.83 3.06
C PHE A 48 -16.07 -5.91 3.60
N ALA A 49 -17.22 -5.47 4.13
CA ALA A 49 -18.21 -6.37 4.74
C ALA A 49 -19.40 -6.68 3.82
N GLY A 50 -19.52 -5.99 2.69
CA GLY A 50 -20.60 -6.19 1.72
C GLY A 50 -20.36 -7.37 0.78
N LYS A 51 -21.16 -7.44 -0.28
CA LYS A 51 -21.08 -8.52 -1.26
C LYS A 51 -19.96 -8.26 -2.27
N ILE A 52 -19.02 -9.19 -2.36
CA ILE A 52 -17.97 -9.19 -3.39
C ILE A 52 -18.35 -10.21 -4.48
N LEU A 53 -18.51 -9.74 -5.71
CA LEU A 53 -18.71 -10.58 -6.89
C LEU A 53 -17.50 -10.48 -7.79
N VAL A 54 -16.84 -11.61 -8.05
CA VAL A 54 -15.68 -11.68 -8.95
C VAL A 54 -16.13 -12.24 -10.29
N LYS A 55 -15.94 -11.48 -11.37
CA LYS A 55 -16.21 -11.93 -12.73
C LYS A 55 -15.08 -11.51 -13.64
N ASP A 56 -14.28 -12.48 -14.06
CA ASP A 56 -13.21 -12.27 -15.02
C ASP A 56 -12.18 -11.23 -14.55
N ASN A 57 -12.09 -10.08 -15.21
CA ASN A 57 -11.22 -8.93 -14.91
C ASN A 57 -11.97 -7.81 -14.15
N VAL A 58 -13.14 -8.13 -13.60
CA VAL A 58 -14.02 -7.21 -12.87
C VAL A 58 -14.32 -7.77 -11.49
N ILE A 59 -14.25 -6.92 -10.47
CA ILE A 59 -14.77 -7.18 -9.14
C ILE A 59 -15.81 -6.12 -8.81
N GLN A 60 -16.96 -6.58 -8.33
CA GLN A 60 -18.06 -5.73 -7.91
C GLN A 60 -18.19 -5.78 -6.39
N PHE A 61 -18.15 -4.61 -5.76
CA PHE A 61 -18.37 -4.36 -4.34
C PHE A 61 -19.76 -3.76 -4.17
N ASP A 62 -20.73 -4.59 -3.77
CA ASP A 62 -22.16 -4.28 -3.82
C ASP A 62 -22.63 -3.82 -5.21
N ASN A 63 -22.67 -2.51 -5.47
CA ASN A 63 -23.04 -1.90 -6.75
C ASN A 63 -21.89 -1.12 -7.41
N LYS A 64 -20.68 -1.17 -6.84
CA LYS A 64 -19.49 -0.47 -7.36
C LYS A 64 -18.60 -1.41 -8.12
N THR A 65 -18.14 -0.98 -9.29
CA THR A 65 -17.35 -1.80 -10.21
C THR A 65 -15.89 -1.38 -10.20
N VAL A 66 -15.00 -2.37 -10.06
CA VAL A 66 -13.56 -2.22 -10.13
C VAL A 66 -13.01 -3.15 -11.19
N TYR A 67 -12.26 -2.59 -12.13
CA TYR A 67 -11.52 -3.32 -13.16
C TYR A 67 -10.09 -3.56 -12.67
N TYR A 68 -9.51 -4.68 -13.05
CA TYR A 68 -8.12 -4.99 -12.75
C TYR A 68 -7.49 -5.86 -13.84
N ASP A 69 -6.17 -5.90 -13.90
CA ASP A 69 -5.48 -6.89 -14.73
C ASP A 69 -5.39 -8.22 -13.98
N LYS A 70 -5.90 -9.30 -14.57
CA LYS A 70 -5.82 -10.64 -13.99
C LYS A 70 -4.39 -11.16 -13.84
N ALA A 71 -3.46 -10.68 -14.67
CA ALA A 71 -2.05 -11.02 -14.55
C ALA A 71 -1.44 -10.47 -13.25
N ASP A 72 -2.00 -9.37 -12.72
CA ASP A 72 -1.60 -8.78 -11.44
C ASP A 72 -2.27 -9.54 -10.28
N LYS A 73 -1.60 -10.61 -9.86
CA LYS A 73 -2.04 -11.46 -8.74
C LYS A 73 -2.14 -10.70 -7.42
N ILE A 74 -1.32 -9.67 -7.21
CA ILE A 74 -1.33 -8.88 -5.97
C ILE A 74 -2.61 -8.04 -5.94
N THR A 75 -2.89 -7.28 -7.00
CA THR A 75 -4.13 -6.50 -7.14
C THR A 75 -5.36 -7.40 -6.98
N ALA A 76 -5.37 -8.55 -7.67
CA ALA A 76 -6.46 -9.50 -7.60
C ALA A 76 -6.71 -9.99 -6.16
N THR A 77 -5.65 -10.32 -5.42
CA THR A 77 -5.75 -10.81 -4.04
C THR A 77 -6.25 -9.72 -3.10
N ILE A 78 -5.71 -8.50 -3.20
CA ILE A 78 -6.13 -7.35 -2.38
C ILE A 78 -7.61 -7.05 -2.54
N LEU A 79 -8.10 -7.08 -3.79
CA LEU A 79 -9.51 -6.83 -4.10
C LEU A 79 -10.42 -7.94 -3.59
N LYS A 80 -10.06 -9.21 -3.81
CA LYS A 80 -10.84 -10.37 -3.34
C LYS A 80 -10.95 -10.42 -1.82
N GLU A 81 -9.88 -10.03 -1.13
CA GLU A 81 -9.84 -9.95 0.34
C GLU A 81 -10.54 -8.70 0.90
N GLY A 82 -11.05 -7.81 0.04
CA GLY A 82 -11.74 -6.58 0.44
C GLY A 82 -10.85 -5.63 1.24
N LEU A 83 -9.53 -5.64 0.99
CA LEU A 83 -8.57 -4.77 1.68
C LEU A 83 -8.59 -3.35 1.12
N ILE A 84 -8.76 -3.21 -0.19
CA ILE A 84 -9.00 -1.94 -0.87
C ILE A 84 -10.31 -2.08 -1.64
N TYR A 85 -11.22 -1.12 -1.45
CA TYR A 85 -12.55 -1.12 -2.05
C TYR A 85 -13.03 0.31 -2.30
N PRO A 86 -14.02 0.53 -3.18
CA PRO A 86 -14.40 1.88 -3.61
C PRO A 86 -14.85 2.80 -2.48
N GLN A 87 -15.66 2.32 -1.54
CA GLN A 87 -16.18 3.12 -0.42
C GLN A 87 -15.05 3.62 0.49
N LEU A 88 -14.00 2.81 0.71
CA LEU A 88 -12.79 3.22 1.44
C LEU A 88 -12.11 4.40 0.74
N LEU A 89 -12.00 4.34 -0.59
CA LEU A 89 -11.36 5.40 -1.39
C LEU A 89 -12.19 6.68 -1.38
N THR A 90 -13.52 6.58 -1.45
CA THR A 90 -14.43 7.72 -1.29
C THR A 90 -14.26 8.39 0.07
N ASP A 91 -14.27 7.61 1.14
CA ASP A 91 -14.10 8.15 2.50
C ASP A 91 -12.72 8.81 2.67
N TYR A 92 -11.67 8.20 2.11
CA TYR A 92 -10.31 8.77 2.11
C TYR A 92 -10.26 10.10 1.35
N GLN A 93 -10.78 10.18 0.13
CA GLN A 93 -10.75 11.40 -0.69
C GLN A 93 -11.53 12.54 -0.03
N MET A 94 -12.70 12.24 0.54
CA MET A 94 -13.50 13.21 1.26
C MET A 94 -12.75 13.73 2.50
N GLN A 95 -12.14 12.83 3.29
CA GLN A 95 -11.39 13.22 4.47
C GLN A 95 -10.17 14.07 4.10
N LYS A 96 -9.43 13.69 3.06
CA LYS A 96 -8.29 14.45 2.54
C LYS A 96 -8.72 15.87 2.15
N PHE A 97 -9.81 16.01 1.42
CA PHE A 97 -10.36 17.33 1.08
C PHE A 97 -10.71 18.17 2.31
N LEU A 98 -11.30 17.55 3.34
CA LEU A 98 -11.65 18.25 4.58
C LEU A 98 -10.41 18.69 5.37
N ASP A 99 -9.33 17.94 5.31
CA ASP A 99 -8.09 18.25 6.02
C ASP A 99 -7.25 19.30 5.29
N GLU A 100 -7.11 19.16 3.97
CA GLU A 100 -6.18 19.98 3.16
C GLU A 100 -6.79 21.26 2.58
N SER A 101 -8.10 21.28 2.32
CA SER A 101 -8.72 22.47 1.74
C SER A 101 -8.58 23.65 2.71
N THR A 102 -8.10 24.80 2.24
CA THR A 102 -8.04 26.02 3.05
C THR A 102 -9.29 26.88 2.86
N ASP A 103 -10.11 26.56 1.86
CA ASP A 103 -11.32 27.29 1.52
C ASP A 103 -12.49 26.92 2.44
N LYS A 104 -12.78 27.82 3.39
CA LYS A 104 -13.89 27.69 4.34
C LYS A 104 -15.25 27.60 3.64
N THR A 105 -15.41 28.26 2.50
CA THR A 105 -16.65 28.30 1.73
C THR A 105 -16.93 26.94 1.11
N GLN A 106 -15.93 26.31 0.48
CA GLN A 106 -16.08 24.96 -0.08
C GLN A 106 -16.37 23.92 1.01
N LYS A 107 -15.68 23.99 2.16
CA LYS A 107 -15.98 23.10 3.29
C LYS A 107 -17.41 23.28 3.81
N ARG A 108 -17.88 24.53 3.88
CA ARG A 108 -19.26 24.83 4.30
C ARG A 108 -20.27 24.28 3.30
N PHE A 109 -20.05 24.49 2.01
CA PHE A 109 -20.93 23.96 0.96
C PHE A 109 -21.00 22.44 0.99
N LEU A 110 -19.87 21.75 1.15
CA LEU A 110 -19.84 20.29 1.26
C LEU A 110 -20.68 19.80 2.45
N LYS A 111 -20.55 20.44 3.62
CA LYS A 111 -21.33 20.10 4.83
C LYS A 111 -22.84 20.36 4.70
N LEU A 112 -23.25 21.22 3.77
CA LEU A 112 -24.66 21.54 3.53
C LEU A 112 -25.32 20.58 2.52
N GLN A 113 -24.55 19.76 1.82
CA GLN A 113 -25.10 18.76 0.90
C GLN A 113 -25.82 17.65 1.67
N LYS A 114 -26.91 17.13 1.09
CA LYS A 114 -27.65 15.99 1.66
C LYS A 114 -26.80 14.73 1.72
N ASP A 115 -25.93 14.54 0.73
CA ASP A 115 -24.95 13.45 0.68
C ASP A 115 -23.58 13.98 0.22
N PRO A 116 -22.72 14.40 1.16
CA PRO A 116 -21.37 14.89 0.86
C PRO A 116 -20.48 13.85 0.16
N ARG A 117 -20.76 12.55 0.34
CA ARG A 117 -19.95 11.47 -0.25
C ARG A 117 -20.17 11.34 -1.75
N ALA A 118 -21.34 11.77 -2.25
CA ALA A 118 -21.66 11.70 -3.66
C ALA A 118 -20.64 12.46 -4.55
N SER A 119 -20.07 13.57 -4.05
CA SER A 119 -19.03 14.32 -4.76
C SER A 119 -17.69 13.58 -4.87
N PHE A 120 -17.47 12.58 -4.01
CA PHE A 120 -16.25 11.75 -3.98
C PHE A 120 -16.56 10.30 -4.35
N ASP A 121 -17.69 10.04 -5.00
CA ASP A 121 -18.13 8.68 -5.29
C ASP A 121 -17.14 7.98 -6.22
N VAL A 122 -16.45 6.98 -5.69
CA VAL A 122 -15.48 6.18 -6.43
C VAL A 122 -16.23 5.01 -7.05
N ASN A 123 -16.26 4.96 -8.39
CA ASN A 123 -16.88 3.88 -9.14
C ASN A 123 -16.25 3.80 -10.54
N ASN A 124 -16.34 2.63 -11.18
CA ASN A 124 -15.79 2.39 -12.51
C ASN A 124 -14.31 2.77 -12.58
N ILE A 125 -13.52 2.28 -11.63
CA ILE A 125 -12.08 2.51 -11.56
C ILE A 125 -11.31 1.30 -12.06
N LYS A 126 -10.10 1.52 -12.57
CA LYS A 126 -9.15 0.44 -12.90
C LYS A 126 -7.95 0.48 -11.97
N LEU A 127 -7.69 -0.64 -11.29
CA LEU A 127 -6.50 -0.85 -10.47
C LEU A 127 -5.44 -1.59 -11.27
N SER A 128 -4.19 -1.15 -11.16
CA SER A 128 -3.08 -1.73 -11.92
C SER A 128 -1.73 -1.45 -11.28
N ASN A 129 -0.72 -2.23 -11.71
CA ASN A 129 0.68 -2.07 -11.34
C ASN A 129 0.91 -2.06 -9.83
N THR A 130 0.27 -2.98 -9.10
CA THR A 130 0.54 -3.10 -7.67
C THR A 130 1.92 -3.71 -7.45
N SER A 131 2.74 -3.04 -6.64
CA SER A 131 4.08 -3.50 -6.31
C SER A 131 4.42 -3.26 -4.85
N GLU A 132 5.11 -4.22 -4.24
CA GLU A 132 5.69 -4.06 -2.90
C GLU A 132 6.84 -3.03 -2.93
N LEU A 133 6.96 -2.26 -1.84
CA LEU A 133 8.03 -1.32 -1.57
C LEU A 133 8.88 -1.88 -0.40
N PRO A 134 9.78 -2.85 -0.67
CA PRO A 134 10.50 -3.57 0.38
C PRO A 134 11.41 -2.64 1.19
N PHE A 135 11.96 -1.60 0.57
CA PHE A 135 12.82 -0.61 1.24
C PHE A 135 12.09 0.24 2.29
N LEU A 136 10.75 0.27 2.27
CA LEU A 136 9.94 0.97 3.29
C LEU A 136 9.44 0.05 4.41
N SER A 137 9.56 -1.27 4.24
CA SER A 137 8.98 -2.25 5.14
C SER A 137 10.01 -2.61 6.23
N SER A 138 9.81 -2.12 7.45
CA SER A 138 10.79 -2.28 8.54
C SER A 138 10.66 -3.59 9.32
N THR A 139 9.54 -4.31 9.18
CA THR A 139 9.26 -5.54 9.94
C THR A 139 8.64 -6.62 9.06
N LEU A 140 8.77 -7.88 9.47
CA LEU A 140 8.09 -9.02 8.82
C LEU A 140 6.56 -8.89 8.86
N LYS A 141 6.01 -8.14 9.82
CA LYS A 141 4.57 -8.00 10.04
C LYS A 141 3.92 -6.94 9.16
N THR A 142 4.71 -6.06 8.55
CA THR A 142 4.22 -4.91 7.81
C THR A 142 4.82 -4.91 6.42
N LYS A 143 3.99 -4.82 5.39
CA LYS A 143 4.43 -4.61 4.01
C LYS A 143 3.76 -3.38 3.44
N ARG A 144 4.53 -2.56 2.73
CA ARG A 144 4.07 -1.34 2.08
C ARG A 144 4.06 -1.53 0.57
N PHE A 145 3.11 -0.89 -0.08
CA PHE A 145 2.83 -1.09 -1.49
C PHE A 145 2.48 0.25 -2.14
N LYS A 146 2.60 0.28 -3.46
CA LYS A 146 1.96 1.27 -4.31
C LYS A 146 1.01 0.60 -5.29
N ILE A 147 -0.02 1.32 -5.69
CA ILE A 147 -1.00 0.91 -6.71
C ILE A 147 -1.43 2.12 -7.54
N LEU A 148 -1.65 1.91 -8.83
CA LEU A 148 -2.22 2.93 -9.70
C LEU A 148 -3.73 2.73 -9.83
N ILE A 149 -4.49 3.79 -9.56
CA ILE A 149 -5.94 3.83 -9.69
C ILE A 149 -6.30 4.82 -10.78
N LYS A 150 -6.89 4.32 -11.87
CA LYS A 150 -7.44 5.13 -12.96
C LYS A 150 -8.95 5.29 -12.78
N ASP A 151 -9.44 6.51 -12.65
CA ASP A 151 -10.87 6.79 -12.79
C ASP A 151 -11.21 6.84 -14.27
N ILE A 152 -12.09 5.94 -14.73
CA ILE A 152 -12.45 5.84 -16.16
C ILE A 152 -13.32 7.03 -16.59
N ARG A 153 -14.12 7.60 -15.68
CA ARG A 153 -15.03 8.71 -15.97
C ARG A 153 -14.27 10.02 -16.13
N LEU A 154 -13.27 10.23 -15.28
CA LEU A 154 -12.44 11.45 -15.28
C LEU A 154 -11.17 11.31 -16.13
N ASN A 155 -10.83 10.08 -16.54
CA ASN A 155 -9.59 9.72 -17.23
C ASN A 155 -8.31 10.17 -16.48
N THR A 156 -8.40 10.31 -15.16
CA THR A 156 -7.28 10.64 -14.28
C THR A 156 -6.68 9.38 -13.67
N THR A 157 -5.37 9.39 -13.43
CA THR A 157 -4.66 8.29 -12.75
C THR A 157 -3.96 8.84 -11.53
N THR A 158 -4.16 8.19 -10.40
CA THR A 158 -3.57 8.58 -9.11
C THR A 158 -2.82 7.39 -8.53
N MET A 159 -1.64 7.65 -7.97
CA MET A 159 -0.88 6.65 -7.24
C MET A 159 -1.32 6.65 -5.78
N TYR A 160 -1.67 5.48 -5.28
CA TYR A 160 -1.96 5.26 -3.88
C TYR A 160 -0.82 4.48 -3.24
N LEU A 161 -0.43 4.91 -2.04
CA LEU A 161 0.48 4.23 -1.15
C LEU A 161 -0.35 3.60 -0.04
N PHE A 162 -0.05 2.35 0.33
CA PHE A 162 -0.77 1.68 1.41
C PHE A 162 0.11 0.71 2.18
N GLU A 163 -0.28 0.46 3.44
CA GLU A 163 0.38 -0.48 4.34
C GLU A 163 -0.60 -1.60 4.73
N LEU A 164 -0.11 -2.84 4.61
CA LEU A 164 -0.78 -4.03 5.11
C LEU A 164 -0.02 -4.56 6.31
N MET A 165 -0.75 -4.88 7.38
CA MET A 165 -0.21 -5.54 8.57
C MET A 165 -0.80 -6.94 8.74
N ASN A 166 0.06 -7.94 8.89
CA ASN A 166 -0.33 -9.31 9.23
C ASN A 166 0.38 -9.72 10.53
N ASP A 167 -0.40 -9.80 11.62
CA ASP A 167 0.12 -10.13 12.95
C ASP A 167 0.65 -11.57 13.06
N LYS A 168 0.24 -12.45 12.14
CA LYS A 168 0.64 -13.86 12.04
C LYS A 168 1.78 -14.10 11.06
N SER A 169 2.37 -13.04 10.50
CA SER A 169 3.46 -13.14 9.53
C SER A 169 4.70 -13.80 10.13
N THR A 170 5.27 -14.75 9.38
CA THR A 170 6.54 -15.45 9.67
C THR A 170 7.55 -15.16 8.55
N LYS A 171 8.80 -15.60 8.70
CA LYS A 171 9.84 -15.35 7.67
C LYS A 171 9.54 -16.02 6.34
N ASP A 172 8.86 -17.17 6.38
CA ASP A 172 8.65 -18.05 5.21
C ASP A 172 7.24 -17.92 4.60
N ILE A 173 6.41 -16.98 5.10
CA ILE A 173 5.07 -16.77 4.57
C ILE A 173 5.13 -16.24 3.14
N SER A 174 4.34 -16.82 2.24
CA SER A 174 4.23 -16.30 0.88
C SER A 174 3.56 -14.90 0.88
N LEU A 175 3.84 -14.08 -0.14
CA LEU A 175 3.20 -12.77 -0.26
C LEU A 175 1.67 -12.87 -0.36
N GLU A 176 1.16 -13.89 -1.04
CA GLU A 176 -0.28 -14.12 -1.18
C GLU A 176 -0.92 -14.46 0.17
N GLU A 177 -0.34 -15.38 0.95
CA GLU A 177 -0.81 -15.72 2.29
C GLU A 177 -0.68 -14.54 3.26
N PHE A 178 0.39 -13.74 3.12
CA PHE A 178 0.57 -12.52 3.88
C PHE A 178 -0.63 -11.58 3.66
N ILE A 179 -1.01 -11.33 2.40
CA ILE A 179 -2.12 -10.43 2.04
C ILE A 179 -3.45 -10.98 2.56
N LYS A 180 -3.73 -12.28 2.41
CA LYS A 180 -4.97 -12.90 2.89
C LYS A 180 -5.19 -12.69 4.40
N GLY A 181 -4.12 -12.87 5.18
CA GLY A 181 -4.13 -12.67 6.64
C GLY A 181 -3.99 -11.22 7.11
N ALA A 182 -3.83 -10.26 6.19
CA ALA A 182 -3.54 -8.88 6.55
C ALA A 182 -4.80 -8.05 6.88
N LYS A 183 -4.54 -6.90 7.50
CA LYS A 183 -5.44 -5.76 7.61
C LYS A 183 -4.76 -4.52 7.05
N LEU A 184 -5.53 -3.62 6.45
CA LEU A 184 -5.04 -2.35 5.97
C LEU A 184 -4.81 -1.41 7.16
N THR A 185 -3.60 -0.84 7.26
CA THR A 185 -3.19 0.03 8.37
C THR A 185 -2.81 1.45 7.96
N TYR A 186 -2.65 1.69 6.66
CA TYR A 186 -2.39 3.02 6.12
C TYR A 186 -2.82 3.05 4.65
N ILE A 187 -3.33 4.20 4.21
CA ILE A 187 -3.61 4.50 2.81
C ILE A 187 -3.45 6.00 2.63
N ASP A 188 -2.81 6.38 1.52
CA ASP A 188 -2.57 7.76 1.14
C ASP A 188 -2.34 7.86 -0.38
N THR A 189 -2.29 9.06 -0.91
CA THR A 189 -1.84 9.32 -2.28
C THR A 189 -0.52 10.08 -2.24
N GLU A 190 0.36 9.79 -3.20
CA GLU A 190 1.53 10.63 -3.47
C GLU A 190 1.10 12.03 -3.96
#